data_AF-A0AAW5Z718-F1
#
_entry.id   AF-A0AAW5Z718-F1
#
_cell.length_a   1.000
_cell.length_b   1.000
_cell.length_c   1.000
_cell.angle_alpha   90.00
_cell.angle_beta   90.00
_cell.angle_gamma   90.00
#
_symmetry.space_group_name_H-M   'P 1'
#
loop_
_entity.id
_entity.type
_entity.pdbx_description
1 polymer ?
#
loop_
_entity_poly.entity_id
_entity_poly.type
_entity_poly.pdbx_seq_one_letter_code
_entity_poly.pdbx_strand_id
1 'polypeptide(L)'
;ESLELGRLANVNPPELLRYDAQGRRLDDVRFHPAWHLLMQALCTNRVHNLAWEEDARSGAFVARAARFMLHAQVEAGSLCPIT
;
A
#
# COMPACT_ATOMS: atom_id res chain seq x y z
N GLU A 1 1.27 -16.22 -3.78
CA GLU A 1 0.41 -15.08 -4.19
C GLU A 1 1.05 -13.74 -3.83
N SER A 2 1.28 -13.42 -2.56
CA SER A 2 1.78 -12.09 -2.14
C SER A 2 3.11 -11.68 -2.77
N LEU A 3 4.08 -12.59 -2.94
CA LEU A 3 5.34 -12.31 -3.62
C LEU A 3 5.16 -11.93 -5.10
N GLU A 4 4.18 -12.53 -5.78
CA GLU A 4 3.87 -12.19 -7.16
C GLU A 4 3.21 -10.82 -7.26
N LEU A 5 2.35 -10.45 -6.31
CA LEU A 5 1.83 -9.08 -6.20
C LEU A 5 2.96 -8.07 -6.01
N GLY A 6 3.91 -8.37 -5.13
CA GLY A 6 5.10 -7.53 -4.92
C GLY A 6 5.92 -7.35 -6.19
N ARG A 7 6.17 -8.44 -6.92
CA ARG A 7 6.85 -8.40 -8.22
C ARG A 7 6.07 -7.56 -9.23
N LEU A 8 4.77 -7.81 -9.40
CA LEU A 8 3.92 -7.11 -10.37
C LEU A 8 3.82 -5.61 -10.06
N ALA A 9 3.76 -5.21 -8.79
CA ALA A 9 3.76 -3.80 -8.39
C ALA A 9 5.09 -3.10 -8.73
N ASN A 10 6.22 -3.81 -8.64
CA ASN A 10 7.55 -3.23 -8.90
C ASN A 10 7.94 -3.22 -10.38
N VAL A 11 7.55 -4.24 -11.16
CA VAL A 11 7.84 -4.29 -12.60
C VAL A 11 6.90 -3.41 -13.45
N ASN A 12 5.75 -2.99 -12.89
CA ASN A 12 4.81 -2.08 -13.52
C ASN A 12 4.75 -0.76 -12.72
N PRO A 13 5.71 0.17 -12.93
CA PRO A 13 5.76 1.42 -12.18
C PRO A 13 4.53 2.31 -12.45
N PRO A 14 4.18 3.22 -11.53
CA PRO A 14 3.03 4.11 -11.70
C PRO A 14 3.21 5.07 -12.89
N GLU A 15 2.13 5.34 -13.61
CA GLU A 15 2.12 6.22 -14.78
C GLU A 15 1.36 7.53 -14.48
N LEU A 16 1.98 8.68 -14.74
CA LEU A 16 1.32 9.97 -14.67
C LEU A 16 0.54 10.26 -15.96
N LEU A 17 -0.78 10.31 -15.84
CA LEU A 17 -1.73 10.68 -16.87
C LEU A 17 -2.01 12.18 -16.79
N ARG A 18 -1.29 12.96 -17.59
CA ARG A 18 -1.40 14.44 -17.56
C ARG A 18 -2.65 14.97 -18.25
N TYR A 19 -3.09 14.33 -19.33
CA TYR A 19 -4.22 14.78 -20.15
C TYR A 19 -5.07 13.59 -20.61
N ASP A 20 -6.36 13.85 -20.84
CA ASP A 20 -7.27 12.91 -21.48
C ASP A 20 -7.11 12.91 -23.02
N ALA A 21 -7.86 12.04 -23.70
CA ALA A 21 -7.83 11.93 -25.16
C ALA A 21 -8.36 13.18 -25.89
N GLN A 22 -9.01 14.11 -25.19
CA GLN A 22 -9.50 15.39 -25.71
C GLN A 22 -8.59 16.56 -25.32
N GLY A 23 -7.46 16.32 -24.66
CA GLY A 23 -6.51 17.34 -24.24
C GLY A 23 -6.89 18.08 -22.94
N ARG A 24 -7.90 17.62 -22.20
CA ARG A 24 -8.22 18.18 -20.88
C ARG A 24 -7.25 17.65 -19.85
N ARG A 25 -6.82 18.50 -18.92
CA ARG A 25 -5.88 18.14 -17.85
C ARG A 25 -6.53 17.15 -16.87
N LEU A 26 -5.82 16.07 -16.56
CA LEU A 26 -6.25 15.02 -15.61
C LEU A 26 -5.48 15.07 -14.29
N ASP A 27 -4.14 15.13 -14.36
CA ASP A 27 -3.23 15.00 -13.21
C ASP A 27 -3.44 13.70 -12.39
N ASP A 28 -3.76 12.59 -13.05
CA ASP A 28 -4.01 11.30 -12.40
C ASP A 28 -2.76 10.41 -12.43
N VAL A 29 -2.60 9.52 -11.44
CA VAL A 29 -1.51 8.54 -11.40
C VAL A 29 -2.10 7.14 -11.40
N ARG A 30 -1.87 6.40 -12.48
CA ARG A 30 -2.35 5.03 -12.63
C ARG A 30 -1.36 4.04 -12.06
N PHE A 31 -1.83 3.17 -11.19
CA PHE A 31 -1.05 2.07 -10.61
C PHE A 31 -1.52 0.73 -11.19
N HIS A 32 -0.63 -0.27 -11.17
CA HIS A 32 -1.00 -1.65 -11.48
C HIS A 32 -1.94 -2.21 -10.39
N PRO A 33 -2.96 -3.05 -10.70
CA PRO A 33 -3.90 -3.60 -9.70
C PRO A 33 -3.24 -4.27 -8.49
N ALA A 34 -2.07 -4.88 -8.67
CA ALA A 34 -1.29 -5.48 -7.59
C ALA A 34 -0.95 -4.47 -6.47
N TRP A 35 -0.67 -3.21 -6.82
CA TRP A 35 -0.42 -2.15 -5.83
C TRP A 35 -1.64 -1.92 -4.94
N HIS A 36 -2.83 -1.85 -5.54
CA HIS A 36 -4.08 -1.65 -4.80
C HIS A 36 -4.40 -2.83 -3.87
N LEU A 37 -4.13 -4.06 -4.30
CA LEU A 37 -4.29 -5.25 -3.46
C LEU A 37 -3.31 -5.26 -2.27
N LEU A 38 -2.06 -4.85 -2.47
CA LEU A 38 -1.08 -4.69 -1.38
C LEU A 38 -1.51 -3.60 -0.38
N MET A 39 -1.95 -2.45 -0.88
CA MET A 39 -2.51 -1.37 -0.06
C MET A 39 -3.76 -1.82 0.72
N GLN A 40 -4.66 -2.55 0.06
CA GLN A 40 -5.85 -3.11 0.70
C GLN A 40 -5.47 -4.09 1.82
N ALA A 41 -4.45 -4.93 1.62
CA ALA A 41 -3.96 -5.84 2.65
C ALA A 41 -3.40 -5.07 3.86
N LEU A 42 -2.62 -4.01 3.66
CA LEU A 42 -2.10 -3.15 4.73
C LEU A 42 -3.23 -2.47 5.52
N CYS A 43 -4.24 -1.94 4.82
CA CYS A 43 -5.40 -1.31 5.46
C CYS A 43 -6.25 -2.32 6.23
N THR A 44 -6.55 -3.48 5.63
CA THR A 44 -7.34 -4.56 6.25
C THR A 44 -6.64 -5.08 7.51
N ASN A 45 -5.31 -5.20 7.48
CA ASN A 45 -4.51 -5.59 8.64
C ASN A 45 -4.20 -4.42 9.60
N ARG A 46 -4.86 -3.27 9.44
CA ARG A 46 -4.74 -2.09 10.30
C ARG A 46 -3.31 -1.58 10.44
N VAL A 47 -2.44 -1.80 9.46
CA VAL A 47 -1.04 -1.32 9.54
C VAL A 47 -0.99 0.21 9.55
N HIS A 48 -1.95 0.87 8.90
CA HIS A 48 -2.11 2.32 8.93
C HIS A 48 -2.54 2.90 10.30
N ASN A 49 -3.27 2.15 11.15
CA ASN A 49 -3.93 2.76 12.31
C ASN A 49 -4.09 1.90 13.57
N LEU A 50 -3.60 0.65 13.63
CA LEU A 50 -3.88 -0.30 14.72
C LEU A 50 -3.63 0.27 16.13
N ALA A 51 -2.56 1.05 16.29
CA ALA A 51 -2.19 1.61 17.59
C ALA A 51 -3.04 2.81 18.03
N TRP A 52 -3.92 3.29 17.15
CA TRP A 52 -4.76 4.47 17.32
C TRP A 52 -6.25 4.13 17.41
N GLU A 53 -6.61 2.85 17.33
CA GLU A 53 -8.01 2.42 17.55
C GLU A 53 -8.39 2.64 19.02
N GLU A 54 -9.66 2.98 19.28
CA GLU A 54 -10.18 3.25 20.62
C GLU A 54 -10.05 2.04 21.57
N ASP A 55 -10.16 0.83 21.02
CA ASP A 55 -10.03 -0.44 21.74
C ASP A 55 -8.62 -1.06 21.63
N ALA A 56 -7.62 -0.28 21.21
CA ALA A 56 -6.25 -0.76 21.05
C ALA A 56 -5.69 -1.34 22.37
N ARG A 57 -5.23 -2.59 22.30
CA ARG A 57 -4.63 -3.29 23.45
C ARG A 57 -3.22 -2.75 23.75
N SER A 58 -2.78 -2.93 25.00
CA SER A 58 -1.36 -2.74 25.34
C SER A 58 -0.47 -3.57 24.40
N GLY A 59 0.57 -2.94 23.84
CA GLY A 59 1.44 -3.55 22.83
C GLY A 59 0.96 -3.40 21.38
N ALA A 60 -0.10 -2.63 21.09
CA ALA A 60 -0.58 -2.43 19.72
C ALA A 60 0.49 -1.88 18.74
N PHE A 61 1.39 -1.01 19.20
CA PHE A 61 2.54 -0.56 18.40
C PHE A 61 3.48 -1.71 18.01
N VAL A 62 3.74 -2.65 18.93
CA VAL A 62 4.58 -3.83 18.68
C VAL A 62 3.89 -4.76 17.69
N ALA A 63 2.59 -5.01 17.87
CA ALA A 63 1.80 -5.80 16.93
C ALA A 63 1.76 -5.16 15.53
N ARG A 64 1.61 -3.84 15.45
CA ARG A 64 1.70 -3.08 14.18
C ARG A 64 3.08 -3.23 13.55
N ALA A 65 4.15 -3.09 14.32
CA ALA A 65 5.53 -3.23 13.83
C ALA A 65 5.80 -4.64 13.28
N ALA A 66 5.29 -5.69 13.95
CA ALA A 66 5.41 -7.06 13.44
C ALA A 66 4.72 -7.23 12.08
N ARG A 67 3.49 -6.71 11.91
CA ARG A 67 2.78 -6.72 10.62
C ARG A 67 3.52 -5.94 9.54
N PHE A 68 4.03 -4.76 9.89
CA PHE A 68 4.83 -3.92 9.01
C PHE A 68 6.07 -4.64 8.50
N MET A 69 6.85 -5.25 9.39
CA MET A 69 8.06 -5.99 9.04
C MET A 69 7.77 -7.20 8.14
N LEU A 70 6.70 -7.94 8.40
CA LEU A 70 6.30 -9.06 7.56
C LEU A 70 5.92 -8.63 6.15
N HIS A 71 5.18 -7.52 6.01
CA HIS A 71 4.84 -6.97 4.69
C HIS A 71 6.08 -6.46 3.94
N ALA A 72 7.02 -5.82 4.65
CA ALA A 72 8.26 -5.32 4.06
C ALA A 72 9.11 -6.40 3.38
N GLN A 73 9.00 -7.66 3.82
CA GLN A 73 9.68 -8.80 3.17
C GLN A 73 9.06 -9.18 1.82
N VAL A 74 7.81 -8.77 1.57
CA VAL A 74 7.10 -9.02 0.31
C VAL A 74 7.25 -7.84 -0.63
N GLU A 75 6.95 -6.63 -0.15
CA GLU A 75 6.93 -5.42 -0.94
C GLU A 75 7.04 -4.20 0.00
N ALA A 76 7.99 -3.29 -0.25
CA ALA A 76 8.28 -2.17 0.66
C ALA A 76 7.75 -0.81 0.19
N GLY A 77 7.47 -0.64 -1.09
CA GLY A 77 6.97 0.62 -1.66
C GLY A 77 5.62 1.01 -1.07
N SER A 78 4.68 0.07 -0.95
CA SER A 78 3.33 0.32 -0.41
C SER A 78 3.32 0.67 1.08
N LEU A 79 4.43 0.49 1.78
CA LEU A 79 4.58 0.94 3.18
C LEU A 79 4.77 2.45 3.31
N CYS A 80 5.27 3.13 2.27
CA CYS A 80 5.49 4.58 2.29
C CYS A 80 4.21 5.37 2.59
N PRO A 81 3.07 5.18 1.88
CA PRO A 81 1.83 5.90 2.19
C PRO A 81 1.13 5.44 3.49
N ILE A 82 1.58 4.34 4.11
CA ILE A 82 0.99 3.77 5.33
C ILE A 82 1.71 4.22 6.61
N THR A 83 2.98 4.62 6.49
CA THR A 83 3.84 5.02 7.59
C THR A 83 3.49 6.42 8.06
#